data_AF-A0A1B7V198-F1
#
_entry.id   AF-A0A1B7V198-F1
#
_cell.length_a   1.000
_cell.length_b   1.000
_cell.length_c   1.000
_cell.angle_alpha   90.00
_cell.angle_beta   90.00
_cell.angle_gamma   90.00
#
_symmetry.space_group_name_H-M   'P 1'
#
loop_
_entity.id
_entity.type
_entity.pdbx_description
1 polymer ?
#
loop_
_entity_poly.entity_id
_entity_poly.type
_entity_poly.pdbx_seq_one_letter_code
_entity_poly.pdbx_strand_id
1 'polypeptide(L)'
;MIDIVRNILHLVWVIIPIPMPWRNVIFVLILVISLFWLIWRALPWLLSNGATLFGRITEIIFALPLWIDNHLLTKKRREKKLEPLWISYFLGDLFGFLAKIIYLVSDQFKKISDSILEKKWFPHKNFLIFPSVIILLIWHFNPNSRNWWYSFEGWIVNGESKPMVSSISPEEFVRNYYDYLNNDKYEIAYNFLSSNFKKNKNYNYYLNWWSVQVQQFNLDDIRIISPNANSAIVDVRLLYFMRETQKWSKPDDIRLFLIWDSQNRTWLIDDSKYIQ
;
A
#
# COMPACT_ATOMS: atom_id res chain seq x y z
N MET A 1 -12.06 -1.67 -10.11
CA MET A 1 -12.58 -1.97 -8.75
C MET A 1 -12.01 -1.00 -7.72
N ILE A 2 -10.69 -0.81 -7.69
CA ILE A 2 -10.00 0.15 -6.80
C ILE A 2 -10.50 1.61 -6.96
N ASP A 3 -10.73 2.08 -8.20
CA ASP A 3 -11.20 3.46 -8.42
C ASP A 3 -12.61 3.74 -7.89
N ILE A 4 -13.50 2.73 -7.93
CA ILE A 4 -14.86 2.83 -7.40
C ILE A 4 -14.81 2.98 -5.88
N VAL A 5 -14.00 2.15 -5.22
CA VAL A 5 -13.78 2.22 -3.78
C VAL A 5 -13.18 3.57 -3.39
N ARG A 6 -12.19 4.07 -4.14
CA ARG A 6 -11.58 5.39 -3.91
C ARG A 6 -12.60 6.52 -4.04
N ASN A 7 -13.43 6.53 -5.08
CA ASN A 7 -14.44 7.57 -5.29
C ASN A 7 -15.50 7.60 -4.17
N ILE A 8 -15.94 6.43 -3.71
CA ILE A 8 -16.87 6.33 -2.57
C ILE A 8 -16.22 6.86 -1.30
N LEU A 9 -14.96 6.48 -1.04
CA LEU A 9 -14.20 6.95 0.12
C LEU A 9 -14.01 8.47 0.08
N HIS A 10 -13.65 9.03 -1.07
CA HIS A 10 -13.46 10.47 -1.25
C HIS A 10 -14.73 11.27 -0.95
N LEU A 11 -15.90 10.81 -1.45
CA LEU A 11 -17.18 11.46 -1.15
C LEU A 11 -17.47 11.50 0.36
N VAL A 12 -17.26 10.38 1.05
CA VAL A 12 -17.41 10.32 2.51
C VAL A 12 -16.37 11.21 3.21
N TRP A 13 -15.16 11.28 2.68
CA TRP A 13 -14.04 12.02 3.24
C TRP A 13 -14.25 13.54 3.26
N VAL A 14 -14.86 14.08 2.20
CA VAL A 14 -15.14 15.53 2.04
C VAL A 14 -16.24 16.01 2.99
N ILE A 15 -17.18 15.13 3.38
CA ILE A 15 -18.37 15.50 4.13
C ILE A 15 -18.10 15.62 5.65
N ILE A 16 -17.03 15.02 6.17
CA ILE A 16 -16.78 14.92 7.62
C ILE A 16 -15.90 16.11 8.09
N PRO A 17 -16.45 17.09 8.84
CA PRO A 17 -15.70 18.28 9.28
C PRO A 17 -14.93 18.01 10.58
N ILE A 18 -14.15 16.93 10.61
CA ILE A 18 -13.38 16.52 11.80
C ILE A 18 -11.90 16.80 11.56
N PRO A 19 -11.22 17.55 12.44
CA PRO A 19 -9.80 17.85 12.29
C PRO A 19 -8.95 16.59 12.41
N MET A 20 -7.80 16.58 11.73
CA MET A 20 -6.83 15.49 11.86
C MET A 20 -6.20 15.48 13.26
N PRO A 21 -5.87 14.29 13.83
CA PRO A 21 -5.99 12.93 13.25
C PRO A 21 -7.31 12.21 13.54
N TRP A 22 -8.26 12.86 14.23
CA TRP A 22 -9.48 12.22 14.76
C TRP A 22 -10.40 11.65 13.68
N ARG A 23 -10.41 12.26 12.49
CA ARG A 23 -11.17 11.75 11.34
C ARG A 23 -10.76 10.34 10.94
N ASN A 24 -9.46 10.03 10.95
CA ASN A 24 -8.94 8.71 10.57
C ASN A 24 -9.27 7.66 11.64
N VAL A 25 -9.19 8.05 12.92
CA VAL A 25 -9.57 7.18 14.04
C VAL A 25 -11.02 6.76 13.91
N ILE A 26 -11.93 7.71 13.66
CA ILE A 26 -13.36 7.45 13.48
C ILE A 26 -13.59 6.55 12.27
N PHE A 27 -12.92 6.83 11.15
CA PHE A 27 -13.03 6.02 9.95
C PHE A 27 -12.61 4.56 10.19
N VAL A 28 -11.45 4.33 10.82
CA VAL A 28 -10.98 2.99 11.18
C VAL A 28 -11.98 2.31 12.12
N LEU A 29 -12.55 3.03 13.08
CA LEU A 29 -13.51 2.49 14.02
C LEU A 29 -14.80 2.03 13.31
N ILE A 30 -15.34 2.85 12.42
CA ILE A 30 -16.50 2.52 11.57
C ILE A 30 -16.18 1.33 10.68
N LEU A 31 -15.01 1.30 10.05
CA LEU A 31 -14.58 0.23 9.17
C LEU A 31 -14.41 -1.08 9.93
N VAL A 32 -13.83 -1.07 11.14
CA VAL A 32 -13.72 -2.24 12.01
C VAL A 32 -15.09 -2.76 12.40
N ILE A 33 -16.01 -1.89 12.82
CA ILE A 33 -17.40 -2.27 13.15
C ILE A 33 -18.08 -2.90 11.92
N SER A 34 -17.91 -2.30 10.74
CA SER A 34 -18.54 -2.74 9.50
C SER A 34 -17.98 -4.08 9.00
N LEU A 35 -16.65 -4.22 8.96
CA LEU A 35 -15.98 -5.47 8.60
C LEU A 35 -16.33 -6.58 9.58
N PHE A 36 -16.40 -6.26 10.87
CA PHE A 36 -16.77 -7.24 11.88
C PHE A 36 -18.21 -7.72 11.68
N TRP A 37 -19.15 -6.81 11.44
CA TRP A 37 -20.52 -7.18 11.07
C TRP A 37 -20.56 -8.07 9.82
N LEU A 38 -19.77 -7.72 8.80
CA LEU A 38 -19.70 -8.46 7.53
C LEU A 38 -19.13 -9.87 7.73
N ILE A 39 -18.03 -10.00 8.46
CA ILE A 39 -17.38 -11.29 8.76
C ILE A 39 -18.29 -12.20 9.60
N TRP A 40 -19.03 -11.66 10.57
CA TRP A 40 -19.81 -12.50 11.48
C TRP A 40 -21.25 -12.73 11.05
N ARG A 41 -21.81 -11.91 10.16
CA ARG A 41 -23.19 -12.05 9.70
C ARG A 41 -23.30 -12.35 8.22
N ALA A 42 -22.59 -11.59 7.38
CA ALA A 42 -22.65 -11.78 5.94
C ALA A 42 -21.89 -13.05 5.51
N LEU A 43 -20.71 -13.31 6.09
CA LEU A 43 -19.91 -14.49 5.75
C LEU A 43 -20.62 -15.81 6.10
N PRO A 44 -21.16 -16.04 7.32
CA PRO A 44 -21.81 -17.32 7.63
C PRO A 44 -23.10 -17.51 6.84
N TRP A 45 -23.86 -16.43 6.62
CA TRP A 45 -25.03 -16.46 5.75
C TRP A 45 -24.66 -16.83 4.31
N LEU A 46 -23.60 -16.22 3.76
CA LEU A 46 -23.12 -16.48 2.41
C LEU A 46 -22.54 -17.89 2.27
N LEU A 47 -21.82 -18.38 3.28
CA LEU A 47 -21.32 -19.76 3.31
C LEU A 47 -22.47 -20.77 3.37
N SER A 48 -23.50 -20.53 4.18
CA SER A 48 -24.67 -21.41 4.28
C SER A 48 -25.47 -21.45 2.98
N ASN A 49 -25.80 -20.28 2.41
CA ASN A 49 -26.51 -20.20 1.14
C ASN A 49 -25.66 -20.67 -0.05
N GLY A 50 -24.36 -20.40 -0.01
CA GLY A 50 -23.40 -20.87 -1.01
C GLY A 50 -23.28 -22.39 -1.00
N ALA A 51 -23.18 -23.01 0.18
CA ALA A 51 -23.11 -24.46 0.31
C ALA A 51 -24.39 -25.16 -0.16
N THR A 52 -25.56 -24.59 0.10
CA THR A 52 -26.84 -25.13 -0.39
C THR A 52 -26.99 -24.98 -1.91
N LEU A 53 -26.60 -23.84 -2.48
CA LEU A 53 -26.56 -23.63 -3.93
C LEU A 53 -25.57 -24.58 -4.61
N PHE A 54 -24.38 -24.74 -4.04
CA PHE A 54 -23.37 -25.68 -4.54
C PHE A 54 -23.90 -27.11 -4.54
N GLY A 55 -24.56 -27.54 -3.46
CA GLY A 55 -25.23 -28.84 -3.40
C GLY A 55 -26.20 -29.07 -4.56
N ARG A 56 -27.09 -28.11 -4.83
CA ARG A 56 -28.05 -28.19 -5.94
C ARG A 56 -27.37 -28.25 -7.30
N ILE A 57 -26.31 -27.47 -7.50
CA ILE A 57 -25.53 -27.51 -8.75
C ILE A 57 -24.88 -28.88 -8.92
N THR A 58 -24.31 -29.45 -7.86
CA THR A 58 -23.67 -30.76 -7.91
C THR A 58 -24.66 -31.89 -8.17
N GLU A 59 -25.88 -31.81 -7.64
CA GLU A 59 -26.96 -32.75 -7.98
C GLU A 59 -27.28 -32.72 -9.48
N ILE A 60 -27.37 -31.53 -10.09
CA ILE A 60 -27.60 -31.38 -11.53
C ILE A 60 -26.42 -31.97 -12.32
N ILE A 61 -25.19 -31.69 -11.90
CA ILE A 61 -23.98 -32.21 -12.55
C ILE A 61 -23.93 -33.74 -12.47
N PHE A 62 -24.30 -34.35 -11.34
CA PHE A 62 -24.30 -35.80 -11.19
C PHE A 62 -25.51 -36.49 -11.86
N ALA A 63 -26.65 -35.80 -11.97
CA ALA A 63 -27.81 -36.29 -12.68
C ALA A 63 -27.57 -36.39 -14.20
N LEU A 64 -26.73 -35.52 -14.78
CA LEU A 64 -26.44 -35.51 -16.21
C LEU A 64 -25.79 -36.81 -16.71
N PRO A 65 -24.67 -37.30 -16.14
CA PRO A 65 -24.08 -38.59 -16.50
C PRO A 65 -25.03 -39.77 -16.32
N LEU A 66 -25.82 -39.77 -15.24
CA LEU A 66 -26.80 -40.84 -14.98
C LEU A 66 -27.94 -40.82 -16.00
N TRP A 67 -28.39 -39.64 -16.42
CA TRP A 67 -29.38 -39.49 -17.48
C TRP A 67 -28.83 -39.96 -18.83
N ILE A 68 -27.58 -39.60 -19.16
CA ILE A 68 -26.87 -40.04 -20.38
C ILE A 68 -26.72 -41.57 -20.39
N ASP A 69 -26.26 -42.17 -19.29
CA ASP A 69 -26.14 -43.63 -19.15
C ASP A 69 -27.51 -44.30 -19.29
N ASN A 70 -28.55 -43.76 -18.65
CA ASN A 70 -29.89 -44.30 -18.72
C ASN A 70 -30.44 -44.28 -20.17
N HIS A 71 -30.26 -43.17 -20.88
CA HIS A 71 -30.88 -42.98 -22.19
C HIS A 71 -30.09 -43.60 -23.36
N LEU A 72 -28.75 -43.56 -23.32
CA LEU A 72 -27.91 -44.02 -24.42
C LEU A 72 -27.42 -45.46 -24.24
N LEU A 73 -27.08 -45.87 -23.01
CA LEU A 73 -26.43 -47.15 -22.75
C LEU A 73 -27.42 -48.20 -22.26
N THR A 74 -28.14 -47.93 -21.17
CA THR A 74 -28.97 -48.96 -20.53
C THR A 74 -30.34 -49.14 -21.18
N LYS A 75 -30.98 -48.09 -21.70
CA LYS A 75 -32.26 -48.21 -22.45
C LYS A 75 -32.15 -49.16 -23.64
N LYS A 76 -31.14 -48.98 -24.49
CA LYS A 76 -30.88 -49.86 -25.66
C LYS A 76 -30.58 -51.31 -25.27
N ARG A 77 -29.94 -51.53 -24.11
CA ARG A 77 -29.65 -52.89 -23.60
C ARG A 77 -30.89 -53.56 -23.01
N ARG A 78 -31.72 -52.82 -22.28
CA ARG A 78 -33.00 -53.32 -21.72
C ARG A 78 -33.99 -53.71 -22.82
N GLU A 79 -34.05 -52.94 -23.92
CA GLU A 79 -34.83 -53.30 -25.12
C GLU A 79 -34.38 -54.65 -25.71
N LYS A 80 -33.09 -55.00 -25.56
CA LYS A 80 -32.51 -56.29 -25.97
C LYS A 80 -32.54 -57.36 -24.86
N LYS A 81 -33.24 -57.14 -23.74
CA LYS A 81 -33.27 -58.00 -22.55
C LYS A 81 -31.88 -58.31 -21.95
N LEU A 82 -30.91 -57.42 -22.17
CA LEU A 82 -29.57 -57.53 -21.60
C LEU A 82 -29.48 -56.74 -20.30
N GLU A 83 -28.69 -57.27 -19.36
CA GLU A 83 -28.40 -56.55 -18.13
C GLU A 83 -27.62 -55.24 -18.38
N PRO A 84 -27.84 -54.21 -17.54
CA PRO A 84 -27.04 -52.99 -17.55
C PRO A 84 -25.55 -53.30 -17.37
N LEU A 85 -24.69 -52.41 -17.86
CA LEU A 85 -23.24 -52.55 -17.64
C LEU A 85 -22.92 -52.35 -16.15
N TRP A 86 -21.93 -53.08 -15.65
CA TRP A 86 -21.44 -52.90 -14.27
C TRP A 86 -21.05 -51.44 -13.98
N ILE A 87 -20.52 -50.73 -14.99
CA ILE A 87 -20.13 -49.33 -14.86
C ILE A 87 -21.30 -48.40 -14.52
N SER A 88 -22.52 -48.72 -14.96
CA SER A 88 -23.73 -47.95 -14.66
C SER A 88 -24.07 -48.03 -13.16
N TYR A 89 -23.90 -49.21 -12.55
CA TYR A 89 -24.07 -49.40 -11.10
C TYR A 89 -22.97 -48.69 -10.31
N PHE A 90 -21.71 -48.85 -10.73
CA PHE A 90 -20.58 -48.18 -10.09
C PHE A 90 -20.71 -46.65 -10.10
N LEU A 91 -21.13 -46.05 -11.22
CA LEU A 91 -21.36 -44.60 -11.32
C LEU A 91 -22.51 -44.15 -10.43
N GLY A 92 -23.60 -44.92 -10.35
CA GLY A 92 -24.72 -44.65 -9.45
C GLY A 92 -24.28 -44.61 -7.99
N ASP A 93 -23.54 -45.62 -7.54
CA ASP A 93 -23.05 -45.70 -6.16
C ASP A 93 -22.03 -44.59 -5.85
N LEU A 94 -21.10 -44.30 -6.77
CA LEU A 94 -20.10 -43.26 -6.62
C LEU A 94 -20.75 -41.87 -6.50
N PHE A 95 -21.68 -41.53 -7.40
CA PHE A 95 -22.35 -40.24 -7.37
C PHE A 95 -23.30 -40.12 -6.17
N GLY A 96 -23.98 -41.20 -5.79
CA GLY A 96 -24.79 -41.24 -4.57
C GLY A 96 -23.96 -40.99 -3.31
N PHE A 97 -22.77 -41.58 -3.22
CA PHE A 97 -21.83 -41.36 -2.13
C PHE A 97 -21.32 -39.90 -2.09
N LEU A 98 -20.92 -39.34 -3.23
CA LEU A 98 -20.46 -37.95 -3.33
C LEU A 98 -21.57 -36.95 -2.97
N ALA A 99 -22.79 -37.16 -3.48
CA ALA A 99 -23.95 -36.32 -3.15
C ALA A 99 -24.23 -36.36 -1.63
N LYS A 100 -24.13 -37.54 -1.00
CA LYS A 100 -24.29 -37.69 0.45
C LYS A 100 -23.23 -36.90 1.24
N ILE A 101 -21.96 -36.93 0.83
CA ILE A 101 -20.90 -36.12 1.46
C ILE A 101 -21.22 -34.63 1.34
N ILE A 102 -21.59 -34.16 0.15
CA ILE A 102 -21.88 -32.75 -0.09
C ILE A 102 -23.07 -32.29 0.76
N TYR A 103 -24.12 -33.11 0.87
CA TYR A 103 -25.27 -32.81 1.71
C TYR A 103 -24.90 -32.74 3.20
N LEU A 104 -24.09 -33.68 3.69
CA LEU A 104 -23.61 -33.67 5.07
C LEU A 104 -22.78 -32.42 5.38
N VAL A 105 -21.87 -32.06 4.48
CA VAL A 105 -21.05 -30.85 4.63
C VAL A 105 -21.92 -29.59 4.61
N SER A 106 -22.89 -29.52 3.68
CA SER A 106 -23.83 -28.40 3.58
C SER A 106 -24.70 -28.25 4.83
N ASP A 107 -25.22 -29.36 5.38
CA ASP A 107 -26.00 -29.38 6.62
C ASP A 107 -25.17 -28.93 7.83
N GLN A 108 -23.91 -29.36 7.94
CA GLN A 108 -22.98 -28.89 8.98
C GLN A 108 -22.72 -27.39 8.89
N PHE A 109 -22.46 -26.87 7.68
CA PHE A 109 -22.28 -25.43 7.48
C PHE A 109 -23.53 -24.64 7.83
N LYS A 110 -24.72 -25.16 7.49
CA LYS A 110 -25.99 -24.54 7.84
C LYS A 110 -26.19 -24.48 9.36
N LYS A 111 -25.96 -25.60 10.07
CA LYS A 111 -26.04 -25.64 11.54
C LYS A 111 -25.07 -24.67 12.22
N ILE A 112 -23.84 -24.58 11.72
CA ILE A 112 -22.84 -23.63 12.22
C ILE A 112 -23.32 -22.19 11.98
N SER A 113 -23.81 -21.90 10.78
CA SER A 113 -24.33 -20.57 10.42
C SER A 113 -25.54 -20.18 11.28
N ASP A 114 -26.51 -21.07 11.41
CA ASP A 114 -27.72 -20.86 12.22
C ASP A 114 -27.35 -20.66 13.70
N SER A 115 -26.41 -21.45 14.24
CA SER A 115 -25.89 -21.27 15.60
C SER A 115 -25.18 -19.92 15.81
N ILE A 116 -24.44 -19.44 14.81
CA ILE A 116 -23.80 -18.13 14.83
C ILE A 116 -24.84 -17.00 14.74
N LEU A 117 -25.89 -17.17 13.93
CA LEU A 117 -26.94 -16.18 13.70
C LEU A 117 -27.97 -16.12 14.84
N GLU A 118 -28.31 -17.25 15.47
CA GLU A 118 -29.25 -17.35 16.60
C GLU A 118 -28.67 -16.79 17.90
N LYS A 119 -27.34 -16.92 18.10
CA LYS A 119 -26.66 -16.21 19.18
C LYS A 119 -26.74 -14.70 18.91
N LYS A 120 -27.79 -14.05 19.44
CA LYS A 120 -28.00 -12.60 19.44
C LYS A 120 -26.70 -11.91 19.83
N TRP A 121 -25.98 -11.42 18.82
CA TRP A 121 -24.68 -10.79 19.03
C TRP A 121 -24.90 -9.36 19.51
N PHE A 122 -24.97 -9.19 20.83
CA PHE A 122 -24.47 -7.96 21.41
C PHE A 122 -22.95 -8.08 21.44
N PRO A 123 -22.20 -7.08 20.95
CA PRO A 123 -20.77 -7.04 21.20
C PRO A 123 -20.57 -7.21 22.70
N HIS A 124 -19.85 -8.26 23.11
CA HIS A 124 -19.46 -8.40 24.52
C HIS A 124 -18.85 -7.07 24.97
N LYS A 125 -19.06 -6.65 26.22
CA LYS A 125 -18.56 -5.35 26.72
C LYS A 125 -17.06 -5.11 26.43
N ASN A 126 -16.30 -6.18 26.24
CA ASN A 126 -14.87 -6.16 25.95
C ASN A 126 -14.53 -6.00 24.45
N PHE A 127 -15.53 -6.02 23.57
CA PHE A 127 -15.33 -5.91 22.11
C PHE A 127 -14.76 -4.56 21.71
N LEU A 128 -15.11 -3.47 22.39
CA LEU A 128 -14.53 -2.15 22.16
C LEU A 128 -13.11 -2.03 22.74
N ILE A 129 -12.74 -2.87 23.71
CA ILE A 129 -11.40 -2.85 24.32
C ILE A 129 -10.35 -3.20 23.27
N PHE A 130 -10.62 -4.19 22.41
CA PHE A 130 -9.67 -4.65 21.40
C PHE A 130 -9.28 -3.57 20.36
N PRO A 131 -10.22 -2.89 19.67
CA PRO A 131 -9.87 -1.78 18.77
C PRO A 131 -9.27 -0.59 19.52
N SER A 132 -9.72 -0.29 20.76
CA SER A 132 -9.12 0.78 21.56
C SER A 132 -7.65 0.49 21.90
N VAL A 133 -7.32 -0.74 22.28
CA VAL A 133 -5.94 -1.17 22.56
C VAL A 133 -5.09 -1.14 21.28
N ILE A 134 -5.63 -1.56 20.13
CA ILE A 134 -4.92 -1.48 18.84
C ILE A 134 -4.63 -0.02 18.46
N ILE A 135 -5.61 0.87 18.62
CA ILE A 135 -5.42 2.31 18.35
C ILE A 135 -4.32 2.89 19.25
N LEU A 136 -4.31 2.54 20.54
CA LEU A 136 -3.28 2.96 21.49
C LEU A 136 -1.90 2.38 21.17
N LEU A 137 -1.82 1.11 20.75
CA LEU A 137 -0.58 0.46 20.34
C LEU A 137 -0.01 1.08 19.05
N ILE A 138 -0.84 1.34 18.05
CA ILE A 138 -0.44 2.03 16.81
C ILE A 138 0.09 3.43 17.12
N TRP A 139 -0.49 4.12 18.10
CA TRP A 139 -0.06 5.44 18.54
C TRP A 139 1.26 5.40 19.35
N HIS A 140 1.44 4.38 20.20
CA HIS A 140 2.61 4.26 21.09
C HIS A 140 3.87 3.73 20.39
N PHE A 141 3.74 2.77 19.46
CA PHE A 141 4.90 2.04 18.91
C PHE A 141 5.55 2.65 17.67
N ASN A 142 5.05 3.76 17.12
CA ASN A 142 5.64 4.33 15.92
C ASN A 142 5.62 5.87 15.94
N PRO A 143 6.69 6.55 16.38
CA PRO A 143 6.78 8.02 16.32
C PRO A 143 6.79 8.54 14.87
N ASN A 144 7.12 7.70 13.88
CA ASN A 144 6.98 7.95 12.44
C ASN A 144 5.55 7.69 11.92
N SER A 145 4.60 7.24 12.75
CA SER A 145 3.21 6.93 12.35
C SER A 145 2.42 8.13 11.85
N ARG A 146 2.83 9.37 12.17
CA ARG A 146 2.27 10.57 11.53
C ARG A 146 2.28 10.40 10.00
N ASN A 147 3.35 9.85 9.44
CA ASN A 147 3.53 9.73 8.00
C ASN A 147 2.60 8.70 7.34
N TRP A 148 2.19 7.65 8.07
CA TRP A 148 1.24 6.65 7.55
C TRP A 148 -0.18 7.22 7.43
N TRP A 149 -0.61 8.01 8.42
CA TRP A 149 -1.93 8.66 8.40
C TRP A 149 -2.09 9.63 7.22
N TYR A 150 -1.04 10.38 6.88
CA TYR A 150 -1.04 11.28 5.72
C TYR A 150 -0.86 10.56 4.39
N SER A 151 -0.15 9.42 4.36
CA SER A 151 -0.01 8.59 3.17
C SER A 151 -1.34 7.94 2.75
N PHE A 152 -2.14 7.51 3.72
CA PHE A 152 -3.49 7.00 3.48
C PHE A 152 -4.42 8.07 2.91
N GLU A 153 -4.37 9.30 3.42
CA GLU A 153 -5.13 10.43 2.88
C GLU A 153 -4.68 10.80 1.46
N GLY A 154 -3.37 10.87 1.21
CA GLY A 154 -2.85 11.14 -0.13
C GLY A 154 -3.34 10.12 -1.17
N TRP A 155 -3.46 8.85 -0.77
CA TRP A 155 -4.05 7.82 -1.60
C TRP A 155 -5.57 7.98 -1.79
N ILE A 156 -6.34 8.33 -0.74
CA ILE A 156 -7.79 8.57 -0.85
C ILE A 156 -8.10 9.77 -1.75
N VAL A 157 -7.37 10.87 -1.57
CA VAL A 157 -7.67 12.15 -2.22
C VAL A 157 -7.09 12.20 -3.63
N ASN A 158 -5.84 11.77 -3.81
CA ASN A 158 -5.11 11.96 -5.07
C ASN A 158 -4.77 10.65 -5.79
N GLY A 159 -5.04 9.48 -5.19
CA GLY A 159 -4.66 8.18 -5.78
C GLY A 159 -3.16 7.87 -5.71
N GLU A 160 -2.35 8.75 -5.11
CA GLU A 160 -0.91 8.59 -4.99
C GLU A 160 -0.54 8.15 -3.56
N SER A 161 -0.06 6.92 -3.40
CA SER A 161 0.56 6.45 -2.15
C SER A 161 2.01 6.94 -2.08
N LYS A 162 2.22 8.23 -1.84
CA LYS A 162 3.56 8.76 -1.57
C LYS A 162 3.76 8.86 -0.05
N PRO A 163 4.86 8.33 0.52
CA PRO A 163 5.18 8.61 1.91
C PRO A 163 5.42 10.11 2.08
N MET A 164 4.86 10.70 3.14
CA MET A 164 4.95 12.14 3.42
C MET A 164 6.15 12.44 4.33
N VAL A 165 7.33 12.13 3.81
CA VAL A 165 8.70 12.61 4.08
C VAL A 165 9.36 12.37 2.72
N SER A 166 10.26 13.23 2.19
CA SER A 166 10.86 12.93 0.88
C SER A 166 11.26 11.46 0.83
N SER A 167 10.80 10.74 -0.19
CA SER A 167 11.33 9.40 -0.47
C SER A 167 12.85 9.43 -0.61
N ILE A 168 13.37 10.61 -0.96
CA ILE A 168 14.78 10.92 -1.14
C ILE A 168 15.39 11.27 0.23
N SER A 169 16.35 10.46 0.67
CA SER A 169 17.14 10.77 1.88
C SER A 169 17.93 12.07 1.71
N PRO A 170 18.34 12.76 2.80
CA PRO A 170 19.24 13.93 2.71
C PRO A 170 20.49 13.66 1.87
N GLU A 171 21.06 12.45 1.96
CA GLU A 171 22.20 12.02 1.17
C GLU A 171 21.87 11.94 -0.33
N GLU A 172 20.77 11.28 -0.66
CA GLU A 172 20.33 11.14 -2.05
C GLU A 172 19.95 12.48 -2.67
N PHE A 173 19.38 13.40 -1.87
CA PHE A 173 19.11 14.77 -2.30
C PHE A 173 20.40 15.50 -2.67
N VAL A 174 21.43 15.42 -1.82
CA VAL A 174 22.73 16.04 -2.07
C VAL A 174 23.39 15.45 -3.31
N ARG A 175 23.34 14.13 -3.48
CA ARG A 175 23.84 13.45 -4.68
C ARG A 175 23.15 13.98 -5.94
N ASN A 176 21.81 14.02 -5.93
CA ASN A 176 21.02 14.53 -7.05
C ASN A 176 21.30 16.01 -7.35
N TYR A 177 21.48 16.85 -6.32
CA TYR A 177 21.83 18.26 -6.47
C TYR A 177 23.14 18.42 -7.27
N TYR A 178 24.17 17.67 -6.89
CA TYR A 178 25.43 17.63 -7.61
C TYR A 178 25.26 16.96 -8.99
N ASP A 179 24.46 15.93 -9.16
CA ASP A 179 24.21 15.37 -10.50
C ASP A 179 23.56 16.39 -11.46
N TYR A 180 22.65 17.24 -10.99
CA TYR A 180 22.08 18.30 -11.82
C TYR A 180 23.14 19.31 -12.29
N LEU A 181 24.07 19.68 -11.40
CA LEU A 181 25.17 20.57 -11.74
C LEU A 181 26.10 19.96 -12.81
N ASN A 182 26.34 18.64 -12.77
CA ASN A 182 27.26 17.95 -13.68
C ASN A 182 26.62 17.75 -15.07
N ASN A 183 25.29 17.79 -15.14
CA ASN A 183 24.51 17.68 -16.37
C ASN A 183 24.08 19.06 -16.91
N ASP A 184 24.77 20.14 -16.53
CA ASP A 184 24.50 21.53 -16.94
C ASP A 184 23.07 22.02 -16.60
N LYS A 185 22.37 21.39 -15.66
CA LYS A 185 21.00 21.74 -15.22
C LYS A 185 21.03 22.77 -14.08
N TYR A 186 21.71 23.89 -14.31
CA TYR A 186 21.98 24.90 -13.28
C TYR A 186 20.72 25.54 -12.68
N GLU A 187 19.69 25.78 -13.49
CA GLU A 187 18.41 26.36 -13.03
C GLU A 187 17.69 25.43 -12.07
N ILE A 188 17.65 24.13 -12.37
CA ILE A 188 17.07 23.10 -11.50
C ILE A 188 17.83 23.03 -10.18
N ALA A 189 19.17 22.97 -10.24
CA ALA A 189 20.01 22.97 -9.04
C ALA A 189 19.79 24.24 -8.19
N TYR A 190 19.72 25.42 -8.81
CA TYR A 190 19.47 26.68 -8.12
C TYR A 190 18.10 26.71 -7.42
N ASN A 191 17.08 26.04 -7.97
CA ASN A 191 15.77 25.93 -7.34
C ASN A 191 15.78 25.11 -6.05
N PHE A 192 16.77 24.23 -5.86
CA PHE A 192 16.99 23.50 -4.61
C PHE A 192 17.75 24.29 -3.53
N LEU A 193 18.06 25.56 -3.77
CA LEU A 193 18.60 26.46 -2.76
C LEU A 193 17.47 27.22 -2.06
N SER A 194 17.58 27.38 -0.74
CA SER A 194 16.60 28.13 0.04
C SER A 194 16.66 29.63 -0.26
N SER A 195 15.62 30.36 0.14
CA SER A 195 15.64 31.83 0.08
C SER A 195 16.76 32.42 0.92
N ASN A 196 17.15 31.78 2.03
CA ASN A 196 18.25 32.21 2.87
C ASN A 196 19.60 32.10 2.13
N PHE A 197 19.85 30.96 1.48
CA PHE A 197 21.06 30.74 0.69
C PHE A 197 21.17 31.76 -0.45
N LYS A 198 20.04 32.01 -1.14
CA LYS A 198 19.94 32.92 -2.29
C LYS A 198 20.13 34.41 -1.91
N LYS A 199 19.88 34.81 -0.66
CA LYS A 199 20.07 36.21 -0.23
C LYS A 199 21.51 36.69 -0.40
N ASN A 200 22.47 35.80 -0.19
CA ASN A 200 23.89 36.16 -0.19
C ASN A 200 24.55 36.03 -1.56
N LYS A 201 23.92 35.31 -2.51
CA LYS A 201 24.48 35.02 -3.84
C LYS A 201 23.37 35.05 -4.88
N ASN A 202 23.36 36.08 -5.73
CA ASN A 202 22.43 36.14 -6.85
C ASN A 202 22.72 35.02 -7.88
N TYR A 203 21.74 34.73 -8.73
CA TYR A 203 21.84 33.66 -9.73
C TYR A 203 23.06 33.81 -10.67
N ASN A 204 23.44 35.05 -11.00
CA ASN A 204 24.61 35.32 -11.85
C ASN A 204 25.92 34.89 -11.18
N TYR A 205 26.09 35.15 -9.89
CA TYR A 205 27.26 34.68 -9.14
C TYR A 205 27.30 33.15 -9.06
N TYR A 206 26.13 32.53 -8.85
CA TYR A 206 25.99 31.08 -8.86
C TYR A 206 26.39 30.46 -10.21
N LEU A 207 25.89 31.00 -11.31
CA LEU A 207 26.27 30.57 -12.66
C LEU A 207 27.75 30.80 -12.94
N ASN A 208 28.31 31.96 -12.58
CA ASN A 208 29.72 32.23 -12.81
C ASN A 208 30.62 31.19 -12.14
N TRP A 209 30.29 30.73 -10.94
CA TRP A 209 31.04 29.64 -10.31
C TRP A 209 30.83 28.31 -11.05
N TRP A 210 29.58 27.85 -11.15
CA TRP A 210 29.28 26.49 -11.59
C TRP A 210 29.41 26.25 -13.09
N SER A 211 29.17 27.25 -13.94
CA SER A 211 29.24 27.10 -15.40
C SER A 211 30.52 27.67 -16.01
N VAL A 212 31.13 28.71 -15.43
CA VAL A 212 32.31 29.39 -16.00
C VAL A 212 33.63 28.92 -15.38
N GLN A 213 33.67 28.67 -14.06
CA GLN A 213 34.93 28.26 -13.41
C GLN A 213 35.09 26.75 -13.33
N VAL A 214 34.01 26.05 -12.95
CA VAL A 214 34.00 24.58 -12.82
C VAL A 214 33.58 23.94 -14.15
N GLN A 215 34.31 22.92 -14.58
CA GLN A 215 33.98 22.11 -15.75
C GLN A 215 33.22 20.85 -15.38
N GLN A 216 33.69 20.17 -14.35
CA GLN A 216 33.13 18.94 -13.78
C GLN A 216 33.45 18.92 -12.30
N PHE A 217 32.72 18.15 -11.52
CA PHE A 217 33.10 17.86 -10.15
C PHE A 217 32.82 16.41 -9.81
N ASN A 218 33.58 15.91 -8.85
CA ASN A 218 33.46 14.57 -8.32
C ASN A 218 33.04 14.66 -6.84
N LEU A 219 31.98 13.94 -6.50
CA LEU A 219 31.47 13.80 -5.14
C LEU A 219 32.09 12.53 -4.54
N ASP A 220 33.16 12.72 -3.78
CA ASP A 220 34.00 11.63 -3.26
C ASP A 220 33.34 10.92 -2.07
N ASP A 221 32.79 11.70 -1.13
CA ASP A 221 32.14 11.17 0.07
C ASP A 221 30.95 12.05 0.52
N ILE A 222 29.96 11.42 1.14
CA ILE A 222 28.80 12.08 1.77
C ILE A 222 28.58 11.45 3.14
N ARG A 223 28.61 12.27 4.19
CA ARG A 223 28.42 11.83 5.57
C ARG A 223 27.29 12.60 6.23
N ILE A 224 26.26 11.88 6.69
CA ILE A 224 25.18 12.49 7.48
C ILE A 224 25.67 12.67 8.93
N ILE A 225 25.67 13.90 9.42
CA ILE A 225 26.10 14.25 10.79
C ILE A 225 24.93 14.26 11.76
N SER A 226 23.80 14.84 11.36
CA SER A 226 22.60 14.91 12.20
C SER A 226 21.35 14.94 11.33
N PRO A 227 20.59 13.83 11.24
CA PRO A 227 19.29 13.82 10.60
C PRO A 227 18.18 14.19 11.61
N ASN A 228 17.39 15.20 11.29
CA ASN A 228 16.11 15.50 11.94
C ASN A 228 15.00 15.54 10.87
N ALA A 229 13.74 15.43 11.28
CA ALA A 229 12.60 15.39 10.37
C ALA A 229 12.51 16.64 9.46
N ASN A 230 12.95 17.80 9.95
CA ASN A 230 12.83 19.08 9.23
C ASN A 230 14.17 19.72 8.86
N SER A 231 15.29 19.12 9.27
CA SER A 231 16.63 19.67 9.02
C SER A 231 17.66 18.55 9.01
N ALA A 232 18.68 18.67 8.16
CA ALA A 232 19.79 17.73 8.17
C ALA A 232 21.12 18.47 8.03
N ILE A 233 22.15 17.95 8.68
CA ILE A 233 23.54 18.39 8.49
C ILE A 233 24.27 17.29 7.74
N VAL A 234 24.85 17.63 6.59
CA VAL A 234 25.54 16.71 5.70
C VAL A 234 26.93 17.26 5.39
N ASP A 235 27.96 16.47 5.66
CA ASP A 235 29.32 16.78 5.24
C ASP A 235 29.58 16.11 3.89
N VAL A 236 30.13 16.85 2.94
CA VAL A 236 30.47 16.36 1.59
C VAL A 236 31.92 16.66 1.28
N ARG A 237 32.55 15.75 0.53
CA ARG A 237 33.88 15.98 -0.04
C ARG A 237 33.78 16.12 -1.55
N LEU A 238 34.27 17.25 -2.07
CA LEU A 238 34.19 17.59 -3.48
C LEU A 238 35.57 17.80 -4.08
N LEU A 239 35.76 17.30 -5.30
CA LEU A 239 36.87 17.69 -6.16
C LEU A 239 36.32 18.41 -7.38
N TYR A 240 36.93 19.53 -7.77
CA TYR A 240 36.53 20.31 -8.93
C TYR A 240 37.55 20.16 -10.04
N PHE A 241 37.10 19.85 -11.26
CA PHE A 241 37.92 20.01 -12.45
C PHE A 241 37.74 21.43 -12.99
N MET A 242 38.79 22.24 -12.89
CA MET A 242 38.72 23.67 -13.18
C MET A 242 38.95 23.95 -14.67
N ARG A 243 38.09 24.76 -15.30
CA ARG A 243 38.19 25.10 -16.74
C ARG A 243 39.47 25.86 -17.08
N GLU A 244 39.87 26.82 -16.24
CA GLU A 244 41.01 27.68 -16.51
C GLU A 244 42.34 26.93 -16.45
N THR A 245 42.52 26.09 -15.42
CA THR A 245 43.79 25.39 -15.18
C THR A 245 43.84 24.01 -15.81
N GLN A 246 42.70 23.47 -16.26
CA GLN A 246 42.55 22.11 -16.79
C GLN A 246 43.09 21.05 -15.83
N LYS A 247 42.89 21.26 -14.52
CA LYS A 247 43.38 20.40 -13.43
C LYS A 247 42.32 20.20 -12.36
N TRP A 248 42.42 19.07 -11.66
CA TRP A 248 41.66 18.82 -10.44
C TRP A 248 42.15 19.71 -9.29
N SER A 249 41.21 20.27 -8.55
CA SER A 249 41.46 20.99 -7.30
C SER A 249 41.92 20.02 -6.21
N LYS A 250 42.36 20.58 -5.08
CA LYS A 250 42.41 19.81 -3.83
C LYS A 250 40.98 19.44 -3.41
N PRO A 251 40.78 18.32 -2.68
CA PRO A 251 39.49 18.00 -2.10
C PRO A 251 39.06 19.11 -1.14
N ASP A 252 37.84 19.60 -1.31
CA ASP A 252 37.21 20.56 -0.40
C ASP A 252 36.14 19.83 0.42
N ASP A 253 36.27 19.90 1.74
CA ASP A 253 35.29 19.37 2.68
C ASP A 253 34.28 20.49 3.02
N ILE A 254 33.00 20.26 2.70
CA ILE A 254 31.92 21.24 2.86
C ILE A 254 30.82 20.65 3.74
N ARG A 255 30.40 21.41 4.74
CA ARG A 255 29.21 21.14 5.54
C ARG A 255 28.00 21.86 4.96
N LEU A 256 26.99 21.11 4.56
CA LEU A 256 25.71 21.58 4.08
C LEU A 256 24.66 21.53 5.20
N PHE A 257 23.92 22.63 5.34
CA PHE A 257 22.76 22.72 6.22
C PHE A 257 21.51 22.63 5.37
N LEU A 258 20.76 21.56 5.54
CA LEU A 258 19.54 21.29 4.78
C LEU A 258 18.31 21.59 5.62
N ILE A 259 17.29 22.14 4.99
CA ILE A 259 15.96 22.35 5.57
C ILE A 259 14.91 21.64 4.72
N TRP A 260 13.86 21.18 5.37
CA TRP A 260 12.73 20.57 4.69
C TRP A 260 11.73 21.64 4.22
N ASP A 261 11.50 21.71 2.91
CA ASP A 261 10.45 22.52 2.34
C ASP A 261 9.14 21.74 2.31
N SER A 262 8.26 22.05 3.26
CA SER A 262 6.93 21.43 3.35
C SER A 262 6.01 21.73 2.16
N GLN A 263 6.22 22.85 1.46
CA GLN A 263 5.37 23.26 0.33
C GLN A 263 5.70 22.42 -0.90
N ASN A 264 6.98 22.36 -1.26
CA ASN A 264 7.47 21.62 -2.44
C ASN A 264 7.83 20.16 -2.13
N ARG A 265 7.73 19.74 -0.86
CA ARG A 265 8.04 18.38 -0.38
C ARG A 265 9.43 17.92 -0.82
N THR A 266 10.43 18.77 -0.65
CA THR A 266 11.83 18.49 -0.98
C THR A 266 12.76 19.08 0.07
N TRP A 267 13.98 18.56 0.15
CA TRP A 267 15.06 19.24 0.84
C TRP A 267 15.48 20.48 0.05
N LEU A 268 15.93 21.50 0.77
CA LEU A 268 16.61 22.67 0.25
C LEU A 268 17.94 22.86 0.98
N ILE A 269 18.97 23.32 0.27
CA ILE A 269 20.23 23.76 0.89
C ILE A 269 20.01 25.17 1.45
N ASP A 270 20.10 25.31 2.77
CA ASP A 270 19.90 26.58 3.47
C ASP A 270 21.19 27.37 3.68
N ASP A 271 22.28 26.66 3.96
CA ASP A 271 23.62 27.25 4.14
C ASP A 271 24.72 26.21 3.81
N SER A 272 25.94 26.69 3.58
CA SER A 272 27.13 25.86 3.34
C SER A 272 28.37 26.47 3.98
N LYS A 273 29.23 25.66 4.61
CA LYS A 273 30.48 26.10 5.24
C LYS A 273 31.63 25.16 4.93
N TYR A 274 32.83 25.69 4.72
CA TYR A 274 34.04 24.86 4.65
C TYR A 274 34.36 24.25 6.01
N ILE A 275 34.76 22.99 6.03
CA ILE A 275 35.26 22.29 7.21
C ILE A 275 36.77 22.56 7.25
N GLN A 276 37.23 23.24 8.32
CA GLN A 276 38.64 23.49 8.58
C GLN A 276 39.25 22.36 9.38
#